data_AF-A0A1C4II17-F1
#
_entry.id   AF-A0A1C4II17-F1
#
_cell.length_a   1.000
_cell.length_b   1.000
_cell.length_c   1.000
_cell.angle_alpha   90.00
_cell.angle_beta   90.00
_cell.angle_gamma   90.00
#
_symmetry.space_group_name_H-M   'P 1'
#
loop_
_entity.id
_entity.type
_entity.pdbx_description
1 polymer ?
#
loop_
_entity_poly.entity_id
_entity_poly.type
_entity_poly.pdbx_seq_one_letter_code
_entity_poly.pdbx_strand_id
1 'polypeptide(L)' 'MTAVMVEIGPRPPALEEPEEVILLDDLEALTEGAVPGCNDDNPYR' A
#
# COMPACT_ATOMS: atom_id res chain seq x y z
N MET A 1 -6.84 41.41 -2.63
CA MET A 1 -7.00 40.00 -3.03
C MET A 1 -5.68 39.54 -3.62
N THR A 2 -5.09 38.48 -3.10
CA THR A 2 -3.76 37.97 -3.51
C THR A 2 -3.96 36.84 -4.52
N ALA A 3 -3.29 36.90 -5.66
CA ALA A 3 -3.35 35.84 -6.68
C ALA A 3 -2.27 34.79 -6.42
N VAL A 4 -2.61 33.52 -6.61
CA VAL A 4 -1.69 32.38 -6.52
C VAL A 4 -1.56 31.77 -7.91
N MET A 5 -0.32 31.56 -8.36
CA MET A 5 -0.05 30.86 -9.61
C MET A 5 -0.13 29.36 -9.37
N VAL A 6 -0.89 28.66 -10.22
CA VAL A 6 -1.02 27.19 -10.19
C VAL A 6 -0.61 26.68 -11.57
N GLU A 7 0.34 25.73 -11.59
CA GLU A 7 0.67 25.02 -12.82
C GLU A 7 -0.33 23.90 -13.06
N ILE A 8 -0.91 23.87 -14.27
CA ILE A 8 -1.81 22.81 -14.70
C ILE A 8 -1.01 21.86 -15.59
N GLY A 9 -0.60 20.73 -15.01
CA GLY A 9 0.06 19.65 -15.71
C GLY A 9 -0.92 18.59 -16.25
N PRO A 10 -0.49 17.72 -17.18
CA PRO A 10 -1.28 16.58 -17.61
C PRO A 10 -1.57 15.64 -16.44
N ARG A 11 -2.73 14.97 -16.48
CA ARG A 11 -3.08 13.97 -15.47
C ARG A 11 -2.05 12.83 -15.51
N PRO A 12 -1.48 12.40 -14.37
CA PRO A 12 -0.63 11.22 -14.34
C PRO A 12 -1.42 10.00 -14.85
N PRO A 13 -0.76 9.02 -15.49
CA PRO A 13 -1.41 7.79 -15.87
C PRO A 13 -2.02 7.11 -14.65
N ALA A 14 -3.15 6.42 -14.84
CA ALA A 14 -3.65 5.53 -13.80
C ALA A 14 -2.56 4.50 -13.50
N LEU A 15 -2.34 4.22 -12.21
CA LEU A 15 -1.55 3.06 -11.82
C LEU A 15 -2.28 1.82 -12.35
N GLU A 16 -1.53 0.91 -12.98
CA GLU A 16 -2.07 -0.40 -13.32
C GLU A 16 -2.52 -1.06 -12.02
N GLU A 17 -3.80 -1.46 -11.97
CA GLU A 17 -4.27 -2.29 -10.87
C GLU A 17 -3.48 -3.60 -10.94
N PRO A 18 -2.98 -4.12 -9.80
CA PRO A 18 -2.31 -5.40 -9.80
C PRO A 18 -3.23 -6.43 -10.45
N GLU A 19 -2.69 -7.21 -11.39
CA GLU A 19 -3.45 -8.18 -12.21
C GLU A 19 -4.23 -9.19 -11.36
N GLU A 20 -3.87 -9.34 -10.09
CA GLU A 20 -4.44 -10.30 -9.18
C GLU A 20 -4.71 -9.66 -7.81
N VAL A 21 -5.97 -9.32 -7.54
CA VAL A 21 -6.45 -9.03 -6.19
C VAL A 21 -6.97 -10.34 -5.60
N ILE A 22 -6.18 -10.95 -4.72
CA ILE A 22 -6.58 -12.15 -3.99
C ILE A 22 -7.44 -11.70 -2.80
N LEU A 23 -8.74 -11.99 -2.87
CA LEU A 23 -9.63 -11.87 -1.71
C LEU A 23 -9.37 -13.07 -0.80
N LEU A 24 -8.90 -12.79 0.42
CA LEU A 24 -8.64 -13.79 1.44
C LEU A 24 -9.92 -13.98 2.25
N ASP A 25 -10.43 -15.21 2.29
CA ASP A 25 -11.62 -15.55 3.08
C ASP A 25 -11.33 -15.59 4.59
N ASP A 26 -10.07 -15.86 4.97
CA ASP A 26 -9.65 -16.08 6.36
C ASP A 26 -8.18 -15.68 6.56
N LEU A 27 -7.91 -14.77 7.51
CA LEU A 27 -6.57 -14.27 7.83
C LEU A 27 -5.80 -15.26 8.72
N GLU A 28 -6.49 -16.00 9.57
CA GLU A 28 -5.96 -17.02 10.44
C GLU A 28 -5.42 -18.19 9.61
N ALA A 29 -6.13 -18.58 8.55
CA ALA A 29 -5.64 -19.58 7.60
C ALA A 29 -4.39 -19.12 6.84
N LEU A 30 -4.31 -17.85 6.46
CA LEU A 30 -3.12 -17.28 5.80
C LEU A 30 -1.90 -17.26 6.73
N THR A 31 -2.14 -17.07 8.03
CA THR A 31 -1.09 -16.89 9.03
C THR A 31 -0.75 -18.19 9.78
N GLU A 32 -1.38 -19.31 9.41
CA GLU A 32 -1.10 -20.61 10.01
C GLU A 32 0.35 -21.04 9.74
N GLY A 33 1.13 -21.22 10.81
CA GLY A 33 2.54 -21.57 10.71
C GLY A 33 3.48 -20.37 10.50
N ALA A 34 2.95 -19.15 10.44
CA ALA A 34 3.79 -17.95 10.54
C ALA A 34 4.47 -17.94 11.90
N VAL A 35 5.81 -17.90 11.90
CA VAL A 35 6.58 -17.76 13.14
C VAL A 35 6.38 -16.33 13.64
N PRO A 36 6.04 -16.10 14.93
CA PRO A 36 6.01 -14.76 15.49
C PRO A 36 7.43 -14.18 15.40
N GLY A 37 7.66 -13.34 14.39
CA GLY A 37 9.00 -12.92 14.02
C GLY A 37 8.99 -11.66 13.16
N CYS A 38 8.19 -10.66 13.55
CA CYS A 38 8.24 -9.33 12.95
C CYS A 38 8.63 -8.22 13.95
N ASN A 39 9.05 -8.59 15.16
CA ASN A 39 9.39 -7.61 16.20
C ASN A 39 10.89 -7.30 16.28
N ASP A 40 11.75 -8.25 15.87
CA ASP A 40 13.21 -8.10 15.89
C ASP A 40 13.75 -7.49 14.57
N ASP A 41 12.99 -7.57 13.48
CA ASP A 41 13.29 -6.96 12.18
C ASP A 41 12.62 -5.59 11.99
N ASN A 42 12.15 -4.95 13.06
CA ASN A 42 11.59 -3.60 12.99
C ASN A 42 12.72 -2.56 13.13
N PRO A 43 13.16 -1.88 12.05
CA PRO A 43 14.28 -0.94 12.10
C PRO A 43 13.92 0.41 12.74
N TYR A 44 12.68 0.57 13.22
CA TYR A 44 12.14 1.81 13.77
C TYR A 44 11.80 1.72 15.27
N ARG A 45 12.31 0.70 15.97
CA ARG A 45 12.10 0.54 17.41
C ARG A 45 13.19 1.19 18.25
#